data_AF-A0A1D9QEL3-F1
#
_entry.id   AF-A0A1D9QEL3-F1
#
_cell.length_a   1.000
_cell.length_b   1.000
_cell.length_c   1.000
_cell.angle_alpha   90.00
_cell.angle_beta   90.00
_cell.angle_gamma   90.00
#
_symmetry.space_group_name_H-M   'P 1'
#
loop_
_entity.id
_entity.type
_entity.pdbx_description
1 polymer ?
#
loop_
_entity_poly.entity_id
_entity_poly.type
_entity_poly.pdbx_seq_one_letter_code
_entity_poly.pdbx_strand_id
1 'polypeptide(L)'
;MKYGENDEFERKLEEVYKALTLYGITHRDPALHNAIDVGDRIMIVDLEQSRTEEMEWEESTNKGNAGYLMHQLQLNRQYEEEERRRKEEAMKTEEEEIRKRMEKSRLWNLAYSG
;
A
#
# COMPACT_ATOMS: atom_id res chain seq x y z
N MET A 1 -0.37 10.77 -4.75
CA MET A 1 -0.01 11.53 -3.52
C MET A 1 0.92 12.68 -3.87
N LYS A 2 0.96 13.73 -3.04
CA LYS A 2 2.04 14.72 -3.07
C LYS A 2 3.31 14.06 -2.55
N TYR A 3 4.46 14.40 -3.12
CA TYR A 3 5.78 13.80 -2.84
C TYR A 3 6.11 13.60 -1.33
N GLY A 4 5.55 14.40 -0.41
CA GLY A 4 5.93 14.40 1.01
C GLY A 4 5.32 13.34 1.94
N GLU A 5 4.26 12.62 1.57
CA GLU A 5 3.68 11.57 2.45
C GLU A 5 4.57 10.31 2.53
N ASN A 6 5.32 10.03 1.47
CA ASN A 6 6.28 8.93 1.46
C ASN A 6 7.49 9.24 2.35
N ASP A 7 7.99 10.47 2.30
CA ASP A 7 9.14 10.92 3.08
C ASP A 7 8.82 10.88 4.60
N GLU A 8 7.59 11.22 4.98
CA GLU A 8 7.17 11.15 6.38
C GLU A 8 7.09 9.71 6.89
N PHE A 9 6.50 8.81 6.11
CA PHE A 9 6.41 7.40 6.47
C PHE A 9 7.80 6.75 6.55
N GLU A 10 8.65 7.01 5.56
CA GLU A 10 10.04 6.55 5.53
C GLU A 10 10.80 7.01 6.77
N ARG A 11 10.68 8.29 7.13
CA ARG A 11 11.29 8.84 8.34
C ARG A 11 10.80 8.12 9.60
N LYS A 12 9.48 7.94 9.77
CA LYS A 12 8.92 7.25 10.95
C LYS A 12 9.36 5.79 11.02
N LEU A 13 9.46 5.12 9.87
CA LEU A 13 9.90 3.73 9.76
C LEU A 13 11.38 3.60 10.10
N GLU A 14 12.24 4.48 9.59
CA GLU A 14 13.64 4.52 9.99
C GLU A 14 13.80 4.81 11.48
N GLU A 15 13.03 5.74 12.04
CA GLU A 15 13.09 6.11 13.46
C GLU A 15 12.82 4.91 14.37
N VAL A 16 11.80 4.10 14.08
CA VAL A 16 11.51 2.91 14.89
C VAL A 16 12.58 1.83 14.72
N TYR A 17 13.11 1.61 13.52
CA TYR A 17 14.18 0.63 13.29
C TYR A 17 15.52 1.06 13.88
N LYS A 18 15.85 2.35 13.86
CA LYS A 18 17.00 2.93 14.57
C LYS A 18 16.86 2.71 16.08
N ALA A 19 15.66 2.89 16.64
CA ALA A 19 15.41 2.61 18.04
C ALA A 19 15.61 1.12 18.37
N LEU A 20 15.08 0.21 17.54
CA LEU A 20 15.31 -1.24 17.72
C LEU A 20 16.80 -1.57 17.71
N THR A 21 17.55 -1.04 16.74
CA THR A 21 19.02 -1.22 16.66
C THR A 21 19.72 -0.69 17.91
N LEU A 22 19.34 0.49 18.41
CA LEU A 22 19.91 1.08 19.63
C LEU A 22 19.68 0.20 20.87
N TYR A 23 18.53 -0.47 20.95
CA TYR A 23 18.24 -1.44 22.02
C TYR A 23 18.83 -2.84 21.76
N GLY A 24 19.64 -2.99 20.71
CA GLY A 24 20.25 -4.26 20.33
C GLY A 24 19.22 -5.29 19.84
N ILE A 25 18.07 -4.85 19.31
CA ILE A 25 17.01 -5.73 18.82
C ILE A 25 17.05 -5.76 17.29
N THR A 26 17.27 -6.93 16.72
CA THR A 26 17.13 -7.18 15.28
C THR A 26 15.77 -7.82 15.02
N HIS A 27 14.89 -7.09 14.31
CA HIS A 27 13.61 -7.60 13.87
C HIS A 27 13.81 -8.52 12.65
N ARG A 28 13.32 -9.76 12.68
CA ARG A 28 13.59 -10.74 11.62
C ARG A 28 12.42 -11.07 10.69
N ASP A 29 11.24 -10.50 10.96
CA ASP A 29 10.06 -10.70 10.13
C ASP A 29 9.48 -9.35 9.64
N PRO A 30 10.16 -8.68 8.68
CA PRO A 30 9.76 -7.36 8.19
C PRO A 30 8.58 -7.46 7.20
N ALA A 31 7.42 -7.93 7.68
CA ALA A 31 6.18 -7.97 6.91
C ALA A 31 5.35 -6.69 7.12
N LEU A 32 4.64 -6.22 6.07
CA LEU A 32 3.84 -4.98 6.16
C LEU A 32 2.78 -5.01 7.24
N HIS A 33 2.15 -6.17 7.49
CA HIS A 33 1.15 -6.30 8.55
C HIS A 33 1.74 -6.20 9.97
N ASN A 34 3.07 -6.31 10.10
CA ASN A 34 3.80 -6.11 11.35
C ASN A 34 4.21 -4.65 11.57
N ALA A 35 3.96 -3.75 10.61
CA ALA A 35 4.23 -2.33 10.71
C ALA A 35 2.92 -1.53 10.70
N ILE A 36 2.54 -0.99 11.85
CA ILE A 36 1.26 -0.31 12.03
C ILE A 36 1.50 1.20 12.19
N ASP A 37 0.90 2.00 11.32
CA ASP A 37 0.86 3.46 11.49
C ASP A 37 -0.14 3.83 12.58
N VAL A 38 0.36 4.45 13.66
CA VAL A 38 -0.45 4.91 14.79
C VAL A 38 -0.52 6.44 14.87
N GLY A 39 -0.24 7.12 13.74
CA GLY A 39 -0.33 8.56 13.58
C GLY A 39 1.02 9.24 13.72
N ASP A 40 1.57 9.32 14.93
CA ASP A 40 2.85 10.00 15.18
C ASP A 40 4.08 9.15 14.86
N ARG A 41 3.93 7.82 14.88
CA ARG A 41 5.02 6.84 14.73
C ARG A 41 4.54 5.57 14.02
N ILE A 42 5.49 4.74 13.61
CA ILE A 42 5.24 3.35 13.24
C ILE A 42 5.46 2.46 14.46
N MET A 43 4.51 1.59 14.76
CA MET A 43 4.66 0.53 15.73
C MET A 43 5.03 -0.77 15.02
N ILE A 44 6.17 -1.36 15.40
CA ILE A 44 6.56 -2.70 14.95
C ILE A 44 6.02 -3.72 15.96
N VAL A 45 5.27 -4.69 15.46
CA VAL A 45 4.72 -5.82 16.24
C VAL A 45 5.34 -7.13 15.76
N ASP A 46 4.93 -8.24 16.38
CA ASP A 46 5.46 -9.58 16.11
C ASP A 46 6.98 -9.68 16.26
N LEU A 47 7.43 -9.53 17.50
CA LEU A 47 8.84 -9.62 17.85
C LEU A 47 9.28 -11.06 18.17
N GLU A 48 8.45 -12.07 17.96
CA GLU A 48 8.73 -13.46 18.37
C GLU A 48 10.01 -14.01 17.73
N GLN A 49 10.32 -13.57 16.50
CA GLN A 49 11.53 -13.97 15.77
C GLN A 49 12.72 -13.02 15.95
N SER A 50 12.58 -12.01 16.81
CA SER A 50 13.63 -11.02 17.03
C SER A 50 14.83 -11.63 17.73
N ARG A 51 16.00 -11.06 17.46
CA ARG A 51 17.26 -11.43 18.13
C ARG A 51 17.85 -10.25 18.86
N THR A 52 18.54 -10.54 19.95
CA THR A 52 19.36 -9.56 20.64
C THR A 52 20.79 -9.61 20.09
N GLU A 53 21.17 -8.60 19.33
CA GLU A 53 22.49 -8.46 18.72
C GLU A 53 22.88 -6.97 18.75
N GLU A 54 24.05 -6.65 19.31
CA GLU A 54 24.59 -5.29 19.28
C GLU A 54 25.17 -5.01 17.89
N MET A 55 24.70 -3.96 17.24
CA MET A 55 25.15 -3.56 15.91
C MET A 55 24.95 -2.07 15.68
N GLU A 56 25.86 -1.45 14.95
CA GLU A 56 25.71 -0.08 14.47
C GLU A 56 24.63 -0.02 13.38
N TRP A 57 23.89 1.10 13.32
CA TRP A 57 22.81 1.30 12.36
C TRP A 57 23.21 0.98 10.92
N GLU A 58 24.38 1.46 10.50
CA GLU A 58 24.86 1.35 9.12
C GLU A 58 25.06 -0.09 8.66
N GLU A 59 25.36 -1.00 9.59
CA GLU A 59 25.57 -2.44 9.33
C GLU A 59 24.37 -3.30 9.76
N SER A 60 23.32 -2.67 10.29
CA SER A 60 22.20 -3.39 10.88
C SER A 60 21.25 -3.99 9.84
N THR A 61 20.74 -5.18 10.14
CA THR A 61 19.67 -5.80 9.33
C THR A 61 18.40 -4.94 9.34
N ASN A 62 18.16 -4.21 10.44
CA ASN A 62 17.06 -3.28 10.59
C ASN A 62 17.06 -2.14 9.54
N LYS A 63 18.24 -1.66 9.11
CA LYS A 63 18.32 -0.70 8.00
C LYS A 63 17.82 -1.29 6.69
N GLY A 64 18.21 -2.53 6.41
CA GLY A 64 17.67 -3.28 5.27
C GLY A 64 16.15 -3.48 5.37
N ASN A 65 15.65 -3.81 6.56
CA ASN A 65 14.22 -4.01 6.81
C ASN A 65 13.39 -2.74 6.56
N ALA A 66 13.88 -1.58 7.01
CA ALA A 66 13.21 -0.29 6.77
C ALA A 66 13.06 -0.03 5.26
N GLY A 67 14.14 -0.20 4.48
CA GLY A 67 14.09 -0.06 3.02
C GLY A 67 13.18 -1.09 2.34
N TYR A 68 13.22 -2.35 2.78
CA TYR A 68 12.37 -3.41 2.25
C TYR A 68 10.88 -3.12 2.44
N LEU A 69 10.48 -2.74 3.65
CA LEU A 69 9.08 -2.40 3.96
C LEU A 69 8.59 -1.18 3.18
N MET A 70 9.45 -0.16 3.03
CA MET A 70 9.11 1.00 2.19
C MET A 70 8.85 0.58 0.74
N HIS A 71 9.68 -0.30 0.19
CA HIS A 71 9.50 -0.83 -1.16
C HIS A 71 8.20 -1.66 -1.29
N GLN A 72 7.91 -2.53 -0.32
CA GLN A 72 6.66 -3.32 -0.31
C GLN A 72 5.42 -2.41 -0.27
N LEU A 73 5.45 -1.34 0.52
CA LEU A 73 4.35 -0.40 0.60
C LEU A 73 4.12 0.35 -0.73
N GLN A 74 5.20 0.73 -1.42
CA GLN A 74 5.10 1.33 -2.75
C GLN A 74 4.47 0.37 -3.76
N LEU A 75 4.87 -0.90 -3.76
CA LEU A 75 4.31 -1.92 -4.64
C LEU A 75 2.82 -2.16 -4.36
N ASN A 76 2.42 -2.35 -3.10
CA ASN A 76 1.02 -2.57 -2.75
C ASN A 76 0.11 -1.43 -3.23
N ARG A 77 0.56 -0.18 -3.08
CA ARG A 77 -0.21 0.98 -3.56
C ARG A 77 -0.34 1.02 -5.08
N GLN A 78 0.72 0.66 -5.82
CA GLN A 78 0.65 0.54 -7.28
C GLN A 78 -0.40 -0.49 -7.69
N TYR A 79 -0.44 -1.66 -7.02
CA TYR A 79 -1.46 -2.67 -7.29
C TYR A 79 -2.87 -2.18 -6.99
N GLU A 80 -3.08 -1.48 -5.87
CA GLU A 80 -4.39 -0.90 -5.53
C GLU A 80 -4.85 0.15 -6.54
N GLU A 81 -3.94 1.02 -7.01
CA GLU A 81 -4.24 2.02 -8.04
C GLU A 81 -4.59 1.36 -9.38
N GLU A 82 -3.86 0.31 -9.78
CA GLU A 82 -4.16 -0.45 -10.98
C GLU A 82 -5.52 -1.17 -10.89
N GLU A 83 -5.82 -1.78 -9.74
CA GLU A 83 -7.10 -2.45 -9.51
C GLU A 83 -8.26 -1.45 -9.56
N ARG A 84 -8.07 -0.26 -8.95
CA ARG A 84 -9.06 0.82 -9.01
C ARG A 84 -9.30 1.28 -10.43
N ARG A 85 -8.24 1.53 -11.21
CA ARG A 85 -8.34 1.91 -12.61
C ARG A 85 -9.10 0.86 -13.43
N ARG A 86 -8.80 -0.42 -13.23
CA ARG A 86 -9.51 -1.53 -13.90
C ARG A 86 -11.00 -1.56 -13.55
N LYS A 87 -11.36 -1.35 -12.28
CA LYS A 87 -12.76 -1.29 -11.84
C LYS A 87 -13.49 -0.09 -12.45
N GLU A 88 -12.85 1.07 -12.50
CA GLU A 88 -13.42 2.27 -13.12
C GLU A 88 -13.65 2.10 -14.63
N GLU A 89 -12.71 1.48 -15.34
CA GLU A 89 -12.84 1.17 -16.77
C GLU A 89 -13.97 0.15 -17.03
N ALA A 90 -14.08 -0.87 -16.19
CA ALA A 90 -15.15 -1.85 -16.26
C ALA A 90 -16.53 -1.20 -16.05
N MET A 91 -16.68 -0.34 -15.04
CA MET A 91 -17.92 0.40 -14.79
C MET A 91 -18.30 1.30 -15.96
N LYS A 92 -17.34 2.07 -16.52
CA LYS A 92 -17.61 2.91 -17.69
C LYS A 92 -18.07 2.10 -18.89
N THR A 93 -17.45 0.94 -19.10
CA THR A 93 -17.81 0.04 -20.20
C THR A 93 -19.24 -0.49 -20.02
N GLU A 94 -19.59 -0.94 -18.81
CA GLU A 94 -20.93 -1.42 -18.47
C GLU A 94 -21.98 -0.32 -18.64
N GLU A 95 -21.72 0.90 -18.16
CA GLU A 95 -22.61 2.06 -18.33
C GLU A 95 -22.85 2.39 -19.82
N GLU A 96 -21.81 2.32 -20.66
CA GLU A 96 -21.95 2.54 -22.09
C GLU A 96 -22.79 1.45 -22.78
N GLU A 97 -22.61 0.18 -22.40
CA GLU A 97 -23.40 -0.93 -22.93
C GLU A 97 -24.88 -0.80 -22.55
N ILE A 98 -25.15 -0.46 -21.29
CA ILE A 98 -26.52 -0.19 -20.80
C ILE A 98 -27.13 0.98 -21.58
N ARG A 99 -26.39 2.08 -21.77
CA ARG A 99 -26.84 3.23 -22.55
C ARG A 99 -27.20 2.85 -23.99
N LYS A 100 -26.31 2.13 -24.68
CA LYS A 100 -26.56 1.64 -26.06
C LYS A 100 -27.78 0.73 -26.14
N ARG A 101 -27.98 -0.14 -25.15
CA ARG A 101 -29.14 -1.04 -25.08
C ARG A 101 -30.44 -0.26 -24.90
N MET A 102 -30.46 0.73 -24.00
CA MET A 102 -31.62 1.59 -23.79
C MET A 102 -31.96 2.41 -25.04
N GLU A 103 -30.96 2.97 -25.71
CA GLU A 103 -31.15 3.73 -26.95
C GLU A 103 -31.73 2.85 -28.07
N LYS A 104 -31.18 1.64 -28.26
CA LYS A 104 -31.72 0.68 -29.23
C LYS A 104 -33.17 0.31 -28.94
N SER A 105 -33.52 0.10 -27.67
CA SER A 105 -34.91 -0.20 -27.27
C SER A 105 -35.85 0.97 -27.54
N ARG A 106 -35.43 2.22 -27.24
CA ARG A 106 -36.21 3.43 -27.56
C ARG A 106 -36.48 3.56 -29.05
N LEU A 107 -35.45 3.39 -29.88
CA LEU A 107 -35.57 3.46 -31.34
C LEU A 107 -36.51 2.37 -31.88
N TRP A 108 -36.42 1.15 -31.36
CA TRP A 108 -37.30 0.05 -31.75
C TRP A 108 -38.76 0.36 -31.40
N ASN A 109 -39.04 0.84 -30.19
CA ASN A 109 -40.41 1.23 -29.82
C ASN A 109 -40.94 2.35 -30.72
N LEU A 110 -40.15 3.38 -31.05
CA LEU A 110 -40.55 4.44 -31.97
C LEU A 110 -40.89 3.91 -33.38
N ALA A 111 -40.15 2.92 -33.88
CA ALA A 111 -40.34 2.38 -35.22
C ALA A 111 -41.56 1.45 -35.37
N TYR A 112 -42.01 0.83 -34.27
CA TYR A 112 -43.04 -0.22 -34.30
C TYR A 112 -44.32 0.11 -33.49
N SER A 113 -44.43 1.33 -32.94
CA SER A 113 -45.63 1.79 -32.20
C SER A 113 -46.49 2.78 -32.99
N GLY A 114 -46.28 2.89 -34.31
CA GLY A 114 -47.06 3.74 -35.23
C GLY A 114 -48.07 2.95 -36.04
#